data_AF-H1DG03-F1
#
_entry.id   AF-H1DG03-F1
#
_cell.length_a   1.000
_cell.length_b   1.000
_cell.length_c   1.000
_cell.angle_alpha   90.00
_cell.angle_beta   90.00
_cell.angle_gamma   90.00
#
_symmetry.space_group_name_H-M   'P 1'
#
loop_
_entity.id
_entity.type
_entity.pdbx_description
1 polymer ?
#
loop_
_entity_poly.entity_id
_entity_poly.type
_entity_poly.pdbx_seq_one_letter_code
_entity_poly.pdbx_strand_id
1 'polypeptide(L)'
;MKRIILLFLLSVIALSGFGQERPDWVKSRPVNTLFYIGIGRALKSEANYQQQAKQNALSDLVSEIRVEVSGNSLLQQLDNGQEVKSVFEENIRLQAKQDIERFQLVDSWENDTEYWVYYELNKFDYEEYMEKRRQQVIRQGFDCWWKGREALQNGDLTLAAEMFMKGLDALQPCINEELICEYEGKKIDIGNELYASMKGVFNGISIVPSVSSVKGRAFQGISEPVIIRVSRENVPLRNLKLEYKFASGAGRLSENPITDERGEVRLYVQNISSKLARQEIHIFVNQALFRKYKDTVYGGMLQHVSENLPMGVIYIDLEKTAVNALLKTKTGSNENIVRAVRSLLTNNYFNIVTDPAVADVTVEVSSTFRKGGDAQGEMYDFTEYFSGVTVNIVNNHNRSALLDYNIEDLKTVVPKGTSAANAQASATRELIKNLNRQLALALKNMEVQLEGEIYVEKTTPTPTPTPPDPVRERPERKPIVVTAPVPTYIEGEFAEGIFIRYIGKKDYGNKSVFEFQVINRTPEDYVLELFQNSQMMINEKGEELKIESMKLGSDESAWNVRAMILPDVPTQLNIYLTKTLLLKLAQFSNNKGMVKLRDLK
;
A
#
# COMPACT_ATOMS: atom_id res chain seq x y z
N MET A 1 8.79 47.31 58.68
CA MET A 1 7.59 46.88 57.93
C MET A 1 7.99 46.52 56.51
N LYS A 2 7.37 45.47 55.99
CA LYS A 2 7.67 44.76 54.74
C LYS A 2 7.36 45.59 53.47
N ARG A 3 8.22 45.42 52.45
CA ARG A 3 7.96 45.24 50.99
C ARG A 3 8.50 46.29 50.00
N ILE A 4 9.40 45.77 49.15
CA ILE A 4 9.42 45.75 47.66
C ILE A 4 9.69 47.06 46.91
N ILE A 5 10.69 47.02 46.01
CA ILE A 5 10.83 47.61 44.65
C ILE A 5 12.24 47.19 44.16
N LEU A 6 12.48 46.42 43.08
CA LEU A 6 12.30 46.61 41.62
C LEU A 6 13.63 47.02 40.93
N LEU A 7 14.15 46.13 40.07
CA LEU A 7 14.91 46.30 38.81
C LEU A 7 16.22 47.13 38.70
N PHE A 8 17.03 46.72 37.70
CA PHE A 8 18.33 47.25 37.19
C PHE A 8 19.58 46.82 37.99
N LEU A 9 20.71 46.36 37.43
CA LEU A 9 21.44 46.64 36.17
C LEU A 9 22.36 45.43 35.87
N LEU A 10 22.30 44.84 34.68
CA LEU A 10 23.33 44.89 33.63
C LEU A 10 24.78 45.28 34.05
N SER A 11 25.72 44.42 33.65
CA SER A 11 27.15 44.62 33.38
C SER A 11 28.09 44.94 34.55
N VAL A 12 29.02 44.01 34.83
CA VAL A 12 30.41 44.10 34.34
C VAL A 12 30.93 42.68 34.08
N ILE A 13 30.96 42.30 32.80
CA ILE A 13 31.91 41.30 32.28
C ILE A 13 33.26 42.03 32.29
N ALA A 14 34.10 41.72 33.26
CA ALA A 14 35.51 42.05 33.19
C ALA A 14 36.22 40.94 32.43
N LEU A 15 36.78 41.31 31.28
CA LEU A 15 37.65 40.46 30.48
C LEU A 15 38.72 39.80 31.35
N SER A 16 38.67 38.48 31.42
CA SER A 16 39.87 37.66 31.37
C SER A 16 39.70 36.79 30.13
N GLY A 17 40.47 37.11 29.09
CA GLY A 17 40.65 36.25 27.93
C GLY A 17 41.42 35.01 28.38
N PHE A 18 40.73 34.07 29.00
CA PHE A 18 41.12 32.67 28.95
C PHE A 18 40.49 32.13 27.68
N GLY A 19 41.28 32.06 26.60
CA GLY A 19 40.92 31.18 25.50
C GLY A 19 40.65 29.82 26.12
N GLN A 20 39.42 29.32 26.00
CA GLN A 20 39.03 28.03 26.54
C GLN A 20 40.01 27.02 25.96
N GLU A 21 40.93 26.53 26.81
CA GLU A 21 42.07 25.72 26.37
C GLU A 21 41.54 24.59 25.48
N ARG A 22 42.08 24.47 24.26
CA ARG A 22 41.53 23.56 23.25
C ARG A 22 41.42 22.16 23.87
N PRO A 23 40.20 21.59 24.02
CA PRO A 23 40.02 20.28 24.62
C PRO A 23 40.69 19.19 23.80
N ASP A 24 41.11 18.12 24.46
CA ASP A 24 41.83 17.04 23.80
C ASP A 24 40.99 16.33 22.73
N TRP A 25 39.67 16.26 22.91
CA TRP A 25 38.75 15.70 21.91
C TRP A 25 38.69 16.53 20.61
N VAL A 26 39.04 17.82 20.66
CA VAL A 26 39.16 18.71 19.48
C VAL A 26 40.56 18.58 18.83
N LYS A 27 41.57 18.13 19.58
CA LYS A 27 42.93 17.89 19.05
C LYS A 27 43.02 16.52 18.39
N SER A 28 42.39 15.51 18.99
CA SER A 28 42.41 14.12 18.54
C SER A 28 41.12 13.41 18.92
N ARG A 29 40.63 12.55 18.02
CA ARG A 29 39.43 11.77 18.24
C ARG A 29 39.59 10.83 19.45
N PRO A 30 38.68 10.87 20.44
CA PRO A 30 38.74 9.95 21.57
C PRO A 30 38.58 8.49 21.11
N VAL A 31 39.33 7.58 21.75
CA VAL A 31 39.15 6.14 21.56
C VAL A 31 38.25 5.63 22.68
N ASN A 32 37.04 5.19 22.33
CA ASN A 32 36.10 4.64 23.30
C ASN A 32 35.47 3.35 22.75
N THR A 33 35.57 2.27 23.52
CA THR A 33 34.99 0.98 23.13
C THR A 33 33.50 0.90 23.44
N LEU A 34 33.00 1.68 24.40
CA LEU A 34 31.63 1.61 24.94
C LEU A 34 30.64 2.55 24.24
N PHE A 35 31.14 3.56 23.53
CA PHE A 35 30.32 4.59 22.89
C PHE A 35 30.65 4.72 21.41
N TYR A 36 29.62 4.97 20.60
CA TYR A 36 29.80 5.58 19.28
C TYR A 36 30.04 7.07 19.47
N ILE A 37 31.00 7.62 18.75
CA ILE A 37 31.42 9.02 18.88
C ILE A 37 31.06 9.79 17.62
N GLY A 38 30.56 11.01 17.78
CA GLY A 38 30.34 11.95 16.69
C GLY A 38 30.95 13.29 16.97
N ILE A 39 31.88 13.75 16.14
CA ILE A 39 32.51 15.07 16.26
C ILE A 39 32.23 15.87 14.99
N GLY A 40 31.60 17.03 15.17
CA GLY A 40 31.21 17.91 14.07
C GLY A 40 31.78 19.30 14.23
N ARG A 41 32.19 19.89 13.11
CA ARG A 41 32.69 21.28 13.02
C ARG A 41 31.85 22.08 12.04
N ALA A 42 31.64 23.36 12.33
CA ALA A 42 31.21 24.37 11.36
C ALA A 42 32.01 25.66 11.51
N LEU A 43 32.12 26.43 10.43
CA LEU A 43 32.75 27.75 10.47
C LEU A 43 31.74 28.78 10.98
N LYS A 44 32.15 29.69 11.87
CA LYS A 44 31.28 30.75 12.38
C LYS A 44 30.82 31.74 11.30
N SER A 45 31.50 31.76 10.15
CA SER A 45 31.09 32.51 8.96
C SER A 45 29.88 31.91 8.25
N GLU A 46 29.54 30.64 8.50
CA GLU A 46 28.40 29.96 7.91
C GLU A 46 27.09 30.34 8.62
N ALA A 47 26.00 30.49 7.86
CA ALA A 47 24.69 30.72 8.45
C ALA A 47 24.27 29.50 9.31
N ASN A 48 23.74 29.75 10.50
CA ASN A 48 23.33 28.70 11.45
C ASN A 48 24.46 27.70 11.79
N TYR A 49 25.71 28.16 11.85
CA TYR A 49 26.89 27.33 12.11
C TYR A 49 26.73 26.36 13.29
N GLN A 50 26.04 26.75 14.37
CA GLN A 50 25.76 25.85 15.50
C GLN A 50 24.91 24.65 15.10
N GLN A 51 23.87 24.86 14.29
CA GLN A 51 23.03 23.78 13.77
C GLN A 51 23.80 22.91 12.78
N GLN A 52 24.64 23.52 11.94
CA GLN A 52 25.49 22.79 11.00
C GLN A 52 26.49 21.88 11.72
N ALA A 53 27.16 22.37 12.77
CA ALA A 53 28.08 21.58 13.57
C ALA A 53 27.37 20.40 14.26
N LYS A 54 26.16 20.62 14.78
CA LYS A 54 25.32 19.53 15.34
C LYS A 54 24.95 18.50 14.28
N GLN A 55 24.56 18.91 13.07
CA GLN A 55 24.25 17.99 11.98
C GLN A 55 25.49 17.19 11.52
N ASN A 56 26.65 17.85 11.46
CA ASN A 56 27.91 17.21 11.11
C ASN A 56 28.33 16.18 12.18
N ALA A 57 28.19 16.52 13.47
CA ALA A 57 28.50 15.63 14.58
C ALA A 57 27.59 14.39 14.58
N LEU A 58 26.30 14.60 14.31
CA LEU A 58 25.34 13.51 14.20
C LEU A 58 25.63 12.61 12.98
N SER A 59 26.04 13.19 11.85
CA SER A 59 26.45 12.43 10.67
C SER A 59 27.72 11.61 10.95
N ASP A 60 28.69 12.16 11.67
CA ASP A 60 29.90 11.45 12.09
C ASP A 60 29.54 10.27 13.03
N LEU A 61 28.67 10.49 14.01
CA LEU A 61 28.19 9.45 14.93
C LEU A 61 27.50 8.29 14.18
N VAL A 62 26.57 8.62 13.27
CA VAL A 62 25.86 7.61 12.47
C VAL A 62 26.82 6.84 11.57
N SER A 63 27.91 7.46 11.10
CA SER A 63 28.90 6.79 10.25
C SER A 63 29.70 5.70 10.97
N GLU A 64 29.79 5.76 12.30
CA GLU A 64 30.39 4.67 13.09
C GLU A 64 29.50 3.43 13.20
N ILE A 65 28.19 3.60 13.02
CA ILE A 65 27.23 2.50 13.13
C ILE A 65 27.39 1.62 11.89
N ARG A 66 27.97 0.42 12.08
CA ARG A 66 28.10 -0.58 11.03
C ARG A 66 26.78 -1.32 10.86
N VAL A 67 26.23 -1.28 9.65
CA VAL A 67 25.07 -2.08 9.27
C VAL A 67 25.59 -3.42 8.76
N GLU A 68 25.33 -4.49 9.50
CA GLU A 68 25.64 -5.85 9.09
C GLU A 68 24.44 -6.48 8.39
N VAL A 69 24.69 -7.23 7.31
CA VAL A 69 23.66 -7.97 6.57
C VAL A 69 23.89 -9.46 6.81
N SER A 70 22.90 -10.11 7.41
CA SER A 70 22.94 -11.55 7.67
C SER A 70 22.73 -12.34 6.38
N GLY A 71 23.48 -13.42 6.20
CA GLY A 71 23.46 -14.22 4.97
C GLY A 71 22.12 -14.89 4.65
N ASN A 72 21.26 -15.09 5.65
CA ASN A 72 19.91 -15.65 5.47
C ASN A 72 18.80 -14.60 5.63
N SER A 73 19.14 -13.32 5.72
CA SER A 73 18.17 -12.24 5.88
C SER A 73 17.29 -12.07 4.64
N LEU A 74 16.10 -11.49 4.83
CA LEU A 74 15.20 -11.17 3.72
C LEU A 74 15.87 -10.23 2.71
N LEU A 75 16.66 -9.25 3.17
CA LEU A 75 17.41 -8.35 2.29
C LEU A 75 18.31 -9.11 1.31
N GLN A 76 18.95 -10.19 1.77
CA GLN A 76 19.79 -11.03 0.92
C GLN A 76 18.98 -11.77 -0.15
N GLN A 77 17.71 -12.12 0.13
CA GLN A 77 16.82 -12.75 -0.85
C GLN A 77 16.26 -11.74 -1.87
N LEU A 78 16.08 -10.48 -1.47
CA LEU A 78 15.62 -9.41 -2.34
C LEU A 78 16.72 -8.89 -3.28
N ASP A 79 17.99 -9.13 -2.92
CA ASP A 79 19.16 -8.67 -3.65
C ASP A 79 19.30 -9.36 -5.02
N ASN A 80 18.82 -8.69 -6.06
CA ASN A 80 19.12 -8.98 -7.47
C ASN A 80 20.27 -8.07 -8.01
N GLY A 81 21.01 -7.37 -7.14
CA GLY A 81 22.10 -6.44 -7.49
C GLY A 81 22.39 -5.37 -6.41
N GLN A 82 23.57 -4.75 -6.46
CA GLN A 82 24.11 -3.84 -5.41
C GLN A 82 23.22 -2.64 -5.00
N GLU A 83 22.26 -2.25 -5.83
CA GLU A 83 21.43 -1.04 -5.63
C GLU A 83 20.44 -1.13 -4.45
N VAL A 84 19.80 -2.30 -4.25
CA VAL A 84 18.82 -2.48 -3.14
C VAL A 84 19.53 -2.34 -1.79
N LYS A 85 20.72 -2.91 -1.68
CA LYS A 85 21.54 -2.85 -0.47
C LYS A 85 22.00 -1.43 -0.17
N SER A 86 22.50 -0.68 -1.16
CA SER A 86 22.94 0.71 -0.95
C SER A 86 21.81 1.62 -0.51
N VAL A 87 20.64 1.50 -1.14
CA VAL A 87 19.44 2.27 -0.78
C VAL A 87 18.96 1.89 0.63
N PHE A 88 19.04 0.61 0.99
CA PHE A 88 18.71 0.16 2.34
C PHE A 88 19.67 0.74 3.39
N GLU A 89 20.99 0.65 3.17
CA GLU A 89 21.99 1.18 4.09
C GLU A 89 21.82 2.70 4.30
N GLU A 90 21.51 3.45 3.23
CA GLU A 90 21.23 4.88 3.32
C GLU A 90 19.96 5.16 4.16
N ASN A 91 18.89 4.39 3.95
CA ASN A 91 17.66 4.50 4.73
C ASN A 91 17.87 4.18 6.22
N ILE A 92 18.67 3.16 6.54
CA ILE A 92 19.02 2.83 7.93
C ILE A 92 19.82 3.96 8.57
N ARG A 93 20.78 4.58 7.86
CA ARG A 93 21.52 5.74 8.38
C ARG A 93 20.59 6.94 8.63
N LEU A 94 19.63 7.18 7.73
CA LEU A 94 18.62 8.23 7.90
C LEU A 94 17.68 7.96 9.07
N GLN A 95 17.21 6.72 9.25
CA GLN A 95 16.40 6.32 10.39
C GLN A 95 17.19 6.40 11.69
N ALA A 96 18.43 5.91 11.71
CA ALA A 96 19.31 6.07 12.86
C ALA A 96 19.40 7.55 13.23
N LYS A 97 19.63 8.45 12.27
CA LYS A 97 19.65 9.91 12.53
C LYS A 97 18.36 10.45 13.20
N GLN A 98 17.20 9.84 12.93
CA GLN A 98 15.90 10.22 13.50
C GLN A 98 15.61 9.54 14.86
N ASP A 99 15.99 8.27 15.00
CA ASP A 99 15.74 7.42 16.17
C ASP A 99 16.77 7.65 17.28
N ILE A 100 17.95 8.16 16.92
CA ILE A 100 18.98 8.63 17.84
C ILE A 100 18.48 9.94 18.47
N GLU A 101 17.44 9.92 19.29
CA GLU A 101 17.18 10.98 20.31
C GLU A 101 17.90 10.65 21.63
N ARG A 102 18.56 9.49 21.69
CA ARG A 102 19.23 8.92 22.88
C ARG A 102 20.74 9.18 22.95
N PHE A 103 21.29 9.93 21.99
CA PHE A 103 22.66 10.42 22.06
C PHE A 103 22.75 11.60 23.01
N GLN A 104 23.91 11.77 23.62
CA GLN A 104 24.15 12.85 24.59
C GLN A 104 25.12 13.86 24.00
N LEU A 105 24.85 15.15 24.23
CA LEU A 105 25.83 16.22 24.07
C LEU A 105 26.85 16.08 25.19
N VAL A 106 28.04 15.60 24.86
CA VAL A 106 29.14 15.47 25.80
C VAL A 106 29.78 16.83 26.04
N ASP A 107 30.08 17.54 24.96
CA ASP A 107 30.74 18.84 25.03
C ASP A 107 30.52 19.67 23.75
N SER A 108 30.77 20.98 23.85
CA SER A 108 30.89 21.89 22.72
C SER A 108 32.03 22.86 22.96
N TRP A 109 32.83 23.13 21.94
CA TRP A 109 33.96 24.05 22.03
C TRP A 109 33.97 25.02 20.86
N GLU A 110 34.45 26.24 21.09
CA GLU A 110 34.53 27.24 20.05
C GLU A 110 35.77 28.12 20.17
N ASN A 111 36.21 28.67 19.04
CA ASN A 111 37.20 29.73 18.96
C ASN A 111 36.66 30.88 18.08
N ASP A 112 37.52 31.79 17.64
CA ASP A 112 37.10 32.94 16.82
C ASP A 112 36.52 32.55 15.45
N THR A 113 36.85 31.36 14.93
CA THR A 113 36.51 30.95 13.56
C THR A 113 35.66 29.69 13.46
N GLU A 114 35.70 28.81 14.46
CA GLU A 114 35.13 27.47 14.43
C GLU A 114 34.22 27.20 15.65
N TYR A 115 33.20 26.38 15.42
CA TYR A 115 32.33 25.82 16.45
C TYR A 115 32.31 24.30 16.31
N TRP A 116 32.55 23.59 17.40
CA TRP A 116 32.70 22.15 17.48
C TRP A 116 31.67 21.55 18.44
N VAL A 117 31.15 20.38 18.08
CA VAL A 117 30.16 19.64 18.86
C VAL A 117 30.63 18.19 19.00
N TYR A 118 30.51 17.63 20.21
CA TYR A 118 30.82 16.25 20.51
C TYR A 118 29.57 15.52 21.05
N TYR A 119 29.16 14.48 20.33
CA TYR A 119 28.11 13.55 20.71
C TYR A 119 28.63 12.16 21.03
N GLU A 120 27.96 11.49 21.96
CA GLU A 120 28.16 10.07 22.23
C GLU A 120 26.85 9.30 22.29
N LEU A 121 26.89 8.03 21.89
CA LEU A 121 25.79 7.08 22.01
C LEU A 121 26.32 5.78 22.62
N ASN A 122 25.75 5.37 23.75
CA ASN A 122 26.11 4.13 24.40
C ASN A 122 25.77 2.94 23.49
N LYS A 123 26.75 2.07 23.22
CA LYS A 123 26.57 0.93 22.32
C LYS A 123 25.57 -0.10 22.86
N PHE A 124 25.53 -0.32 24.18
CA PHE A 124 24.59 -1.26 24.79
C PHE A 124 23.15 -0.75 24.75
N ASP A 125 22.93 0.54 25.00
CA ASP A 125 21.59 1.13 24.89
C ASP A 125 21.09 1.08 23.44
N TYR A 126 22.00 1.26 22.48
CA TYR A 126 21.69 1.12 21.06
C TYR A 126 21.37 -0.33 20.68
N GLU A 127 22.18 -1.30 21.11
CA GLU A 127 21.93 -2.73 20.89
C GLU A 127 20.62 -3.19 21.56
N GLU A 128 20.33 -2.76 22.80
CA GLU A 128 19.07 -3.07 23.50
C GLU A 128 17.87 -2.48 22.74
N TYR A 129 18.01 -1.26 22.24
CA TYR A 129 17.00 -0.61 21.42
C TYR A 129 16.75 -1.38 20.12
N MET A 130 17.81 -1.76 19.40
CA MET A 130 17.72 -2.54 18.16
C MET A 130 17.10 -3.91 18.41
N GLU A 131 17.47 -4.60 19.50
CA GLU A 131 16.86 -5.88 19.86
C GLU A 131 15.38 -5.74 20.22
N LYS A 132 14.99 -4.70 20.97
CA LYS A 132 13.58 -4.41 21.26
C LYS A 132 12.79 -4.17 19.97
N ARG A 133 13.37 -3.42 19.03
CA ARG A 133 12.80 -3.17 17.70
C ARG A 133 12.67 -4.47 16.91
N ARG A 134 13.72 -5.30 16.87
CA ARG A 134 13.74 -6.62 16.22
C ARG A 134 12.64 -7.53 16.75
N GLN A 135 12.48 -7.63 18.07
CA GLN A 135 11.43 -8.42 18.71
C GLN A 135 10.01 -7.89 18.42
N GLN A 136 9.86 -6.58 18.25
CA GLN A 136 8.60 -5.98 17.86
C GLN A 136 8.25 -6.31 16.40
N VAL A 137 9.19 -6.15 15.47
CA VAL A 137 8.94 -6.45 14.05
C VAL A 137 8.72 -7.95 13.83
N ILE A 138 9.42 -8.84 14.54
CA ILE A 138 9.17 -10.29 14.50
C ILE A 138 7.73 -10.59 14.88
N ARG A 139 7.23 -10.02 16.00
CA ARG A 139 5.85 -10.22 16.44
C ARG A 139 4.84 -9.70 15.42
N GLN A 140 5.04 -8.49 14.90
CA GLN A 140 4.14 -7.90 13.91
C GLN A 140 4.14 -8.67 12.59
N GLY A 141 5.30 -9.09 12.11
CA GLY A 141 5.46 -9.92 10.93
C GLY A 141 4.79 -11.28 11.11
N PHE A 142 4.98 -11.92 12.26
CA PHE A 142 4.37 -13.20 12.59
C PHE A 142 2.83 -13.11 12.64
N ASP A 143 2.29 -12.09 13.31
CA ASP A 143 0.85 -11.87 13.38
C ASP A 143 0.22 -11.70 11.98
N CYS A 144 0.90 -10.95 11.10
CA CYS A 144 0.46 -10.75 9.73
C CYS A 144 0.56 -12.03 8.91
N TRP A 145 1.67 -12.75 9.01
CA TRP A 145 1.85 -14.05 8.34
C TRP A 145 0.80 -15.07 8.78
N TRP A 146 0.56 -15.20 10.08
CA TRP A 146 -0.44 -16.09 10.64
C TRP A 146 -1.84 -15.78 10.10
N LYS A 147 -2.26 -14.51 10.20
CA LYS A 147 -3.56 -14.05 9.68
C LYS A 147 -3.68 -14.27 8.17
N GLY A 148 -2.61 -14.07 7.42
CA GLY A 148 -2.59 -14.33 5.98
C GLY A 148 -2.75 -15.81 5.65
N ARG A 149 -2.10 -16.70 6.39
CA ARG A 149 -2.29 -18.15 6.21
C ARG A 149 -3.68 -18.62 6.61
N GLU A 150 -4.23 -18.11 7.71
CA GLU A 150 -5.61 -18.38 8.12
C GLU A 150 -6.61 -17.90 7.04
N ALA A 151 -6.40 -16.71 6.49
CA ALA A 151 -7.22 -16.18 5.40
C ALA A 151 -7.15 -17.08 4.15
N LEU A 152 -5.95 -17.56 3.76
CA LEU A 152 -5.80 -18.50 2.65
C LEU A 152 -6.55 -19.82 2.89
N GLN A 153 -6.45 -20.38 4.09
CA GLN A 153 -7.15 -21.62 4.44
C GLN A 153 -8.67 -21.44 4.36
N ASN A 154 -9.15 -20.24 4.69
CA ASN A 154 -10.56 -19.85 4.60
C ASN A 154 -10.98 -19.34 3.20
N GLY A 155 -10.12 -19.46 2.19
CA GLY A 155 -10.41 -19.07 0.81
C GLY A 155 -10.43 -17.56 0.55
N ASP A 156 -10.01 -16.72 1.51
CA ASP A 156 -9.91 -15.26 1.34
C ASP A 156 -8.50 -14.86 0.90
N LEU A 157 -8.26 -15.00 -0.41
CA LEU A 157 -6.96 -14.74 -1.00
C LEU A 157 -6.58 -13.25 -0.97
N THR A 158 -7.56 -12.36 -1.11
CA THR A 158 -7.33 -10.92 -1.10
C THR A 158 -6.82 -10.48 0.27
N LEU A 159 -7.48 -10.90 1.35
CA LEU A 159 -7.02 -10.62 2.70
C LEU A 159 -5.64 -11.25 2.97
N ALA A 160 -5.41 -12.48 2.47
CA ALA A 160 -4.11 -13.12 2.63
C ALA A 160 -2.96 -12.32 2.02
N ALA A 161 -3.09 -11.92 0.75
CA ALA A 161 -2.09 -11.13 0.06
C ALA A 161 -1.86 -9.77 0.76
N GLU A 162 -2.94 -9.12 1.23
CA GLU A 162 -2.84 -7.89 2.00
C GLU A 162 -2.07 -8.07 3.31
N MET A 163 -2.35 -9.14 4.06
CA MET A 163 -1.66 -9.44 5.31
C MET A 163 -0.17 -9.77 5.07
N PHE A 164 0.16 -10.57 4.04
CA PHE A 164 1.56 -10.86 3.74
C PHE A 164 2.34 -9.60 3.35
N MET A 165 1.78 -8.75 2.49
CA MET A 165 2.42 -7.49 2.13
C MET A 165 2.57 -6.55 3.33
N LYS A 166 1.54 -6.45 4.18
CA LYS A 166 1.62 -5.66 5.42
C LYS A 166 2.71 -6.20 6.37
N GLY A 167 2.87 -7.51 6.43
CA GLY A 167 3.95 -8.15 7.18
C GLY A 167 5.32 -7.75 6.62
N LEU A 168 5.52 -7.89 5.31
CA LEU A 168 6.76 -7.49 4.63
C LEU A 168 7.11 -6.00 4.86
N ASP A 169 6.13 -5.10 4.79
CA ASP A 169 6.32 -3.68 5.10
C ASP A 169 6.78 -3.47 6.55
N ALA A 170 6.17 -4.18 7.50
CA ALA A 170 6.50 -4.06 8.92
C ALA A 170 7.93 -4.52 9.24
N LEU A 171 8.49 -5.42 8.42
CA LEU A 171 9.86 -5.91 8.59
C LEU A 171 10.91 -4.94 8.05
N GLN A 172 10.54 -3.98 7.19
CA GLN A 172 11.48 -3.05 6.52
C GLN A 172 12.60 -2.53 7.45
N PRO A 173 12.35 -2.13 8.70
CA PRO A 173 13.39 -1.70 9.62
C PRO A 173 14.54 -2.66 9.92
N CYS A 174 14.31 -3.96 9.82
CA CYS A 174 15.25 -5.00 10.25
C CYS A 174 15.41 -6.09 9.16
N ILE A 175 15.15 -5.78 7.88
CA ILE A 175 15.23 -6.77 6.79
C ILE A 175 16.64 -7.31 6.55
N ASN A 176 17.68 -6.65 7.05
CA ASN A 176 19.07 -7.07 7.01
C ASN A 176 19.43 -8.14 8.07
N GLU A 177 18.55 -8.37 9.04
CA GLU A 177 18.78 -9.28 10.14
C GLU A 177 18.08 -10.62 9.93
N GLU A 178 18.48 -11.65 10.69
CA GLU A 178 17.70 -12.88 10.81
C GLU A 178 16.56 -12.67 11.81
N LEU A 179 15.34 -12.89 11.34
CA LEU A 179 14.11 -12.61 12.07
C LEU A 179 13.47 -13.92 12.55
N ILE A 180 14.23 -14.65 13.38
CA ILE A 180 13.91 -16.00 13.80
C ILE A 180 12.81 -16.00 14.87
N CYS A 181 11.79 -16.83 14.68
CA CYS A 181 10.79 -17.19 15.69
C CYS A 181 10.52 -18.70 15.71
N GLU A 182 9.83 -19.17 16.74
CA GLU A 182 9.44 -20.58 16.87
C GLU A 182 7.96 -20.76 16.49
N TYR A 183 7.70 -21.74 15.62
CA TYR A 183 6.36 -22.09 15.18
C TYR A 183 6.29 -23.61 14.96
N GLU A 184 5.30 -24.27 15.57
CA GLU A 184 5.13 -25.74 15.52
C GLU A 184 6.41 -26.54 15.86
N GLY A 185 7.18 -26.05 16.84
CA GLY A 185 8.44 -26.68 17.27
C GLY A 185 9.60 -26.53 16.28
N LYS A 186 9.45 -25.67 15.27
CA LYS A 186 10.51 -25.35 14.29
C LYS A 186 10.90 -23.89 14.41
N LYS A 187 12.19 -23.63 14.21
CA LYS A 187 12.71 -22.27 14.02
C LYS A 187 12.51 -21.85 12.57
N ILE A 188 11.82 -20.74 12.36
CA ILE A 188 11.55 -20.15 11.04
C ILE A 188 12.03 -18.70 11.01
N ASP A 189 12.49 -18.23 9.85
CA ASP A 189 12.73 -16.81 9.61
C ASP A 189 11.45 -16.17 9.05
N ILE A 190 10.85 -15.25 9.79
CA ILE A 190 9.53 -14.72 9.42
C ILE A 190 9.56 -13.87 8.15
N GLY A 191 10.68 -13.22 7.83
CA GLY A 191 10.84 -12.45 6.61
C GLY A 191 10.83 -13.34 5.37
N ASN A 192 11.58 -14.43 5.44
CA ASN A 192 11.63 -15.42 4.37
C ASN A 192 10.28 -16.14 4.19
N GLU A 193 9.59 -16.46 5.29
CA GLU A 193 8.26 -17.09 5.24
C GLU A 193 7.19 -16.17 4.64
N LEU A 194 7.20 -14.88 5.00
CA LEU A 194 6.31 -13.87 4.40
C LEU A 194 6.59 -13.71 2.90
N TYR A 195 7.86 -13.62 2.52
CA TYR A 195 8.28 -13.50 1.12
C TYR A 195 7.84 -14.72 0.29
N ALA A 196 8.11 -15.93 0.78
CA ALA A 196 7.69 -17.17 0.13
C ALA A 196 6.16 -17.28 0.03
N SER A 197 5.44 -16.92 1.09
CA SER A 197 3.97 -16.95 1.13
C SER A 197 3.37 -16.00 0.10
N MET A 198 3.93 -14.79 -0.01
CA MET A 198 3.48 -13.81 -1.01
C MET A 198 3.82 -14.26 -2.44
N LYS A 199 5.07 -14.68 -2.68
CA LYS A 199 5.50 -15.19 -3.98
C LYS A 199 4.65 -16.36 -4.48
N GLY A 200 4.20 -17.21 -3.56
CA GLY A 200 3.36 -18.38 -3.84
C GLY A 200 1.85 -18.17 -3.68
N VAL A 201 1.37 -16.95 -3.40
CA VAL A 201 -0.02 -16.74 -2.98
C VAL A 201 -1.03 -17.17 -4.06
N PHE A 202 -0.66 -17.05 -5.34
CA PHE A 202 -1.50 -17.47 -6.47
C PHE A 202 -1.23 -18.88 -6.99
N ASN A 203 -0.27 -19.59 -6.41
CA ASN A 203 0.04 -20.95 -6.82
C ASN A 203 -1.16 -21.88 -6.53
N GLY A 204 -1.43 -22.78 -7.47
CA GLY A 204 -2.50 -23.78 -7.34
C GLY A 204 -3.91 -23.24 -7.59
N ILE A 205 -4.05 -21.99 -8.05
CA ILE A 205 -5.35 -21.44 -8.45
C ILE A 205 -5.79 -22.00 -9.79
N SER A 206 -7.06 -22.38 -9.86
CA SER A 206 -7.76 -22.78 -11.07
C SER A 206 -8.94 -21.83 -11.30
N ILE A 207 -9.06 -21.32 -12.53
CA ILE A 207 -10.18 -20.48 -12.99
C ILE A 207 -10.89 -21.26 -14.09
N VAL A 208 -12.05 -21.81 -13.78
CA VAL A 208 -12.77 -22.73 -14.68
C VAL A 208 -14.15 -22.17 -15.01
N PRO A 209 -14.44 -21.85 -16.28
CA PRO A 209 -15.78 -21.49 -16.70
C PRO A 209 -16.68 -22.73 -16.80
N SER A 210 -17.98 -22.56 -16.55
CA SER A 210 -18.98 -23.63 -16.65
C SER A 210 -19.13 -24.19 -18.06
N VAL A 211 -18.82 -23.37 -19.07
CA VAL A 211 -18.76 -23.73 -20.48
C VAL A 211 -17.52 -23.10 -21.11
N SER A 212 -16.88 -23.82 -22.04
CA SER A 212 -15.71 -23.32 -22.76
C SER A 212 -16.07 -22.40 -23.93
N SER A 213 -17.30 -22.51 -24.45
CA SER A 213 -17.79 -21.58 -25.46
C SER A 213 -19.29 -21.31 -25.34
N VAL A 214 -19.69 -20.13 -25.82
CA VAL A 214 -21.08 -19.69 -25.93
C VAL A 214 -21.34 -19.19 -27.34
N LYS A 215 -22.58 -19.33 -27.81
CA LYS A 215 -23.01 -18.73 -29.08
C LYS A 215 -23.51 -17.32 -28.83
N GLY A 216 -23.20 -16.42 -29.75
CA GLY A 216 -23.64 -15.02 -29.66
C GLY A 216 -23.99 -14.44 -31.02
N ARG A 217 -24.73 -13.33 -31.00
CA ARG A 217 -25.09 -12.54 -32.18
C ARG A 217 -24.52 -11.14 -32.06
N ALA A 218 -24.27 -10.51 -33.21
CA ALA A 218 -23.73 -9.15 -33.24
C ALA A 218 -24.68 -8.18 -32.53
N PHE A 219 -24.11 -7.31 -31.71
CA PHE A 219 -24.78 -6.29 -30.90
C PHE A 219 -25.83 -6.79 -29.90
N GLN A 220 -25.80 -8.08 -29.57
CA GLN A 220 -26.70 -8.66 -28.58
C GLN A 220 -25.93 -9.16 -27.37
N GLY A 221 -26.60 -9.11 -26.23
CA GLY A 221 -26.17 -9.80 -25.02
C GLY A 221 -26.49 -11.28 -25.09
N ILE A 222 -25.80 -12.06 -24.28
CA ILE A 222 -26.10 -13.47 -24.07
C ILE A 222 -26.93 -13.56 -22.79
N SER A 223 -28.14 -14.14 -22.90
CA SER A 223 -29.11 -14.17 -21.80
C SER A 223 -28.62 -14.97 -20.60
N GLU A 224 -28.00 -16.12 -20.85
CA GLU A 224 -27.46 -16.99 -19.81
C GLU A 224 -26.02 -16.57 -19.46
N PRO A 225 -25.73 -16.24 -18.19
CA PRO A 225 -24.36 -15.91 -17.79
C PRO A 225 -23.47 -17.15 -17.79
N VAL A 226 -22.18 -16.95 -18.07
CA VAL A 226 -21.18 -17.99 -17.85
C VAL A 226 -20.78 -17.95 -16.37
N ILE A 227 -20.92 -19.08 -15.67
CA ILE A 227 -20.51 -19.19 -14.28
C ILE A 227 -19.01 -19.51 -14.27
N ILE A 228 -18.22 -18.66 -13.62
CA ILE A 228 -16.79 -18.88 -13.41
C ILE A 228 -16.60 -19.41 -12.00
N ARG A 229 -15.97 -20.57 -11.87
CA ARG A 229 -15.55 -21.11 -10.59
C ARG A 229 -14.06 -20.89 -10.39
N VAL A 230 -13.70 -20.35 -9.24
CA VAL A 230 -12.32 -20.11 -8.85
C VAL A 230 -12.02 -20.84 -7.55
N SER A 231 -10.94 -21.63 -7.56
CA SER A 231 -10.52 -22.40 -6.40
C SER A 231 -9.00 -22.50 -6.35
N ARG A 232 -8.43 -22.65 -5.17
CA ARG A 232 -7.03 -22.96 -4.93
C ARG A 232 -6.92 -24.32 -4.27
N GLU A 233 -6.27 -25.28 -4.91
CA GLU A 233 -6.12 -26.64 -4.35
C GLU A 233 -7.46 -27.26 -3.89
N ASN A 234 -8.52 -27.05 -4.66
CA ASN A 234 -9.92 -27.43 -4.37
C ASN A 234 -10.63 -26.64 -3.26
N VAL A 235 -9.99 -25.66 -2.62
CA VAL A 235 -10.65 -24.70 -1.73
C VAL A 235 -11.26 -23.57 -2.56
N PRO A 236 -12.57 -23.32 -2.50
CA PRO A 236 -13.18 -22.20 -3.20
C PRO A 236 -12.61 -20.86 -2.75
N LEU A 237 -12.30 -19.97 -3.69
CA LEU A 237 -11.79 -18.63 -3.36
C LEU A 237 -12.92 -17.62 -3.34
N ARG A 238 -13.29 -17.15 -2.14
CA ARG A 238 -14.35 -16.16 -1.93
C ARG A 238 -13.80 -14.74 -1.93
N ASN A 239 -14.68 -13.77 -2.14
CA ASN A 239 -14.36 -12.34 -2.10
C ASN A 239 -13.20 -11.96 -3.05
N LEU A 240 -12.96 -12.76 -4.09
CA LEU A 240 -11.88 -12.56 -5.03
C LEU A 240 -12.38 -11.75 -6.20
N LYS A 241 -11.80 -10.56 -6.37
CA LYS A 241 -12.10 -9.71 -7.53
C LYS A 241 -11.40 -10.24 -8.78
N LEU A 242 -12.15 -10.45 -9.86
CA LEU A 242 -11.60 -10.81 -11.17
C LEU A 242 -11.63 -9.61 -12.14
N GLU A 243 -10.87 -9.73 -13.21
CA GLU A 243 -10.95 -8.88 -14.39
C GLU A 243 -11.22 -9.74 -15.62
N TYR A 244 -12.01 -9.18 -16.55
CA TYR A 244 -12.36 -9.80 -17.81
C TYR A 244 -11.91 -8.91 -18.96
N LYS A 245 -11.24 -9.48 -19.97
CA LYS A 245 -10.84 -8.72 -21.16
C LYS A 245 -11.01 -9.58 -22.41
N PHE A 246 -11.42 -8.96 -23.50
CA PHE A 246 -11.31 -9.58 -24.82
C PHE A 246 -9.83 -9.64 -25.20
N ALA A 247 -9.29 -10.85 -25.37
CA ALA A 247 -7.98 -11.09 -25.94
C ALA A 247 -8.01 -11.01 -27.47
N SER A 248 -9.09 -11.53 -28.05
CA SER A 248 -9.46 -11.30 -29.44
C SER A 248 -10.95 -11.06 -29.52
N GLY A 249 -11.37 -10.09 -30.34
CA GLY A 249 -12.76 -9.65 -30.38
C GLY A 249 -12.97 -8.31 -29.68
N ALA A 250 -14.24 -7.96 -29.51
CA ALA A 250 -14.67 -6.73 -28.87
C ALA A 250 -16.14 -6.86 -28.48
N GLY A 251 -16.50 -6.16 -27.41
CA GLY A 251 -17.84 -6.17 -26.86
C GLY A 251 -17.85 -5.52 -25.49
N ARG A 252 -18.98 -5.68 -24.80
CA ARG A 252 -19.17 -5.21 -23.42
C ARG A 252 -19.42 -6.40 -22.51
N LEU A 253 -18.66 -6.47 -21.43
CA LEU A 253 -18.76 -7.50 -20.40
C LEU A 253 -19.25 -6.87 -19.10
N SER A 254 -19.83 -7.65 -18.19
CA SER A 254 -20.11 -7.21 -16.83
C SER A 254 -18.84 -6.72 -16.12
N GLU A 255 -18.96 -5.66 -15.33
CA GLU A 255 -17.84 -5.07 -14.59
C GLU A 255 -17.68 -5.66 -13.18
N ASN A 256 -16.46 -5.55 -12.64
CA ASN A 256 -16.09 -5.78 -11.24
C ASN A 256 -16.65 -7.07 -10.58
N PRO A 257 -16.45 -8.25 -11.20
CA PRO A 257 -16.87 -9.52 -10.63
C PRO A 257 -16.14 -9.84 -9.32
N ILE A 258 -16.88 -10.08 -8.23
CA ILE A 258 -16.36 -10.60 -6.97
C ILE A 258 -16.95 -11.99 -6.75
N THR A 259 -16.12 -12.96 -6.42
CA THR A 259 -16.57 -14.33 -6.14
C THR A 259 -17.34 -14.43 -4.83
N ASP A 260 -18.34 -15.30 -4.80
CA ASP A 260 -19.12 -15.61 -3.59
C ASP A 260 -18.43 -16.65 -2.69
N GLU A 261 -19.10 -17.10 -1.63
CA GLU A 261 -18.61 -18.12 -0.68
C GLU A 261 -18.31 -19.48 -1.34
N ARG A 262 -18.83 -19.75 -2.55
CA ARG A 262 -18.57 -20.96 -3.33
C ARG A 262 -17.46 -20.75 -4.37
N GLY A 263 -16.82 -19.59 -4.35
CA GLY A 263 -15.83 -19.20 -5.34
C GLY A 263 -16.43 -19.00 -6.73
N GLU A 264 -17.73 -18.72 -6.82
CA GLU A 264 -18.42 -18.57 -8.09
C GLU A 264 -18.69 -17.10 -8.40
N VAL A 265 -18.62 -16.74 -9.68
CA VAL A 265 -19.02 -15.42 -10.19
C VAL A 265 -19.64 -15.53 -11.57
N ARG A 266 -20.57 -14.63 -11.89
CA ARG A 266 -21.30 -14.63 -13.16
C ARG A 266 -20.69 -13.62 -14.13
N LEU A 267 -20.22 -14.10 -15.27
CA LEU A 267 -19.82 -13.29 -16.41
C LEU A 267 -21.03 -13.08 -17.33
N TYR A 268 -21.43 -11.83 -17.51
CA TYR A 268 -22.43 -11.46 -18.53
C TYR A 268 -21.74 -10.87 -19.75
N VAL A 269 -22.04 -11.42 -20.92
CA VAL A 269 -21.73 -10.78 -22.20
C VAL A 269 -22.91 -9.89 -22.52
N GLN A 270 -22.74 -8.58 -22.37
CA GLN A 270 -23.80 -7.59 -22.59
C GLN A 270 -23.93 -7.23 -24.07
N ASN A 271 -22.80 -7.23 -24.77
CA ASN A 271 -22.76 -6.91 -26.19
C ASN A 271 -21.56 -7.57 -26.88
N ILE A 272 -21.71 -7.89 -28.17
CA ILE A 272 -20.64 -8.37 -29.04
C ILE A 272 -20.51 -7.44 -30.24
N SER A 273 -19.36 -6.79 -30.40
CA SER A 273 -19.15 -5.75 -31.43
C SER A 273 -17.99 -6.03 -32.40
N SER A 274 -17.37 -7.22 -32.38
CA SER A 274 -16.26 -7.59 -33.28
C SER A 274 -16.53 -8.77 -34.21
N LYS A 275 -16.30 -8.58 -35.53
CA LYS A 275 -16.60 -9.47 -36.67
C LYS A 275 -15.96 -10.84 -36.67
N LEU A 276 -15.14 -11.13 -35.68
CA LEU A 276 -14.46 -12.41 -35.60
C LEU A 276 -15.49 -13.51 -35.37
N ALA A 277 -15.47 -14.52 -36.24
CA ALA A 277 -16.32 -15.69 -36.13
C ALA A 277 -16.14 -16.41 -34.78
N ARG A 278 -14.93 -16.32 -34.22
CA ARG A 278 -14.61 -16.78 -32.88
C ARG A 278 -13.83 -15.70 -32.14
N GLN A 279 -14.26 -15.40 -30.93
CA GLN A 279 -13.65 -14.41 -30.05
C GLN A 279 -13.20 -15.09 -28.77
N GLU A 280 -12.28 -14.44 -28.06
CA GLU A 280 -11.64 -14.99 -26.88
C GLU A 280 -11.67 -13.98 -25.73
N ILE A 281 -12.21 -14.40 -24.60
CA ILE A 281 -12.24 -13.64 -23.35
C ILE A 281 -11.28 -14.29 -22.37
N HIS A 282 -10.36 -13.49 -21.85
CA HIS A 282 -9.46 -13.84 -20.76
C HIS A 282 -10.04 -13.40 -19.42
N ILE A 283 -9.93 -14.26 -18.44
CA ILE A 283 -10.33 -14.05 -17.05
C ILE A 283 -9.10 -14.21 -16.18
N PHE A 284 -8.80 -13.21 -15.37
CA PHE A 284 -7.64 -13.23 -14.49
C PHE A 284 -7.95 -12.50 -13.18
N VAL A 285 -7.13 -12.74 -12.16
CA VAL A 285 -7.30 -12.10 -10.85
C VAL A 285 -6.98 -10.61 -10.95
N ASN A 286 -7.76 -9.78 -10.24
CA ASN A 286 -7.50 -8.35 -10.15
C ASN A 286 -6.21 -8.07 -9.36
N GLN A 287 -5.30 -7.29 -9.93
CA GLN A 287 -3.98 -7.01 -9.35
C GLN A 287 -3.87 -5.61 -8.73
N ALA A 288 -4.97 -4.90 -8.52
CA ALA A 288 -4.94 -3.52 -8.06
C ALA A 288 -4.21 -3.37 -6.71
N LEU A 289 -4.28 -4.38 -5.84
CA LEU A 289 -3.64 -4.37 -4.51
C LEU A 289 -2.10 -4.35 -4.57
N PHE A 290 -1.49 -4.77 -5.69
CA PHE A 290 -0.03 -4.73 -5.88
C PHE A 290 0.50 -3.41 -6.39
N ARG A 291 -0.37 -2.53 -6.91
CA ARG A 291 0.08 -1.28 -7.55
C ARG A 291 0.89 -0.39 -6.61
N LYS A 292 0.49 -0.31 -5.34
CA LYS A 292 1.17 0.52 -4.32
C LYS A 292 2.56 -0.02 -3.93
N TYR A 293 2.86 -1.26 -4.28
CA TYR A 293 4.10 -1.94 -3.91
C TYR A 293 5.07 -2.13 -5.07
N LYS A 294 4.66 -1.76 -6.28
CA LYS A 294 5.47 -1.93 -7.49
C LYS A 294 6.80 -1.17 -7.43
N ASP A 295 6.80 0.00 -6.81
CA ASP A 295 7.97 0.88 -6.72
C ASP A 295 8.78 0.67 -5.42
N THR A 296 8.51 -0.40 -4.68
CA THR A 296 9.24 -0.77 -3.46
C THR A 296 10.33 -1.80 -3.76
N VAL A 297 11.14 -2.15 -2.74
CA VAL A 297 12.13 -3.24 -2.82
C VAL A 297 11.51 -4.60 -3.19
N TYR A 298 10.19 -4.74 -3.10
CA TYR A 298 9.44 -5.94 -3.47
C TYR A 298 8.96 -5.94 -4.94
N GLY A 299 9.21 -4.86 -5.69
CA GLY A 299 8.71 -4.68 -7.06
C GLY A 299 9.07 -5.82 -8.01
N GLY A 300 10.32 -6.30 -7.95
CA GLY A 300 10.78 -7.42 -8.78
C GLY A 300 10.06 -8.74 -8.46
N MET A 301 9.82 -9.02 -7.17
CA MET A 301 9.03 -10.19 -6.76
C MET A 301 7.59 -10.07 -7.29
N LEU A 302 6.95 -8.91 -7.11
CA LEU A 302 5.57 -8.69 -7.54
C LEU A 302 5.39 -8.70 -9.05
N GLN A 303 6.41 -8.29 -9.81
CA GLN A 303 6.43 -8.44 -11.25
C GLN A 303 6.41 -9.93 -11.63
N HIS A 304 7.28 -10.75 -11.03
CA HIS A 304 7.30 -12.19 -11.28
C HIS A 304 5.98 -12.86 -10.91
N VAL A 305 5.36 -12.47 -9.78
CA VAL A 305 4.04 -12.95 -9.40
C VAL A 305 2.98 -12.60 -10.46
N SER A 306 2.97 -11.35 -10.91
CA SER A 306 2.03 -10.84 -11.91
C SER A 306 2.16 -11.55 -13.27
N GLU A 307 3.38 -11.91 -13.68
CA GLU A 307 3.66 -12.61 -14.94
C GLU A 307 3.19 -14.07 -14.94
N ASN A 308 3.03 -14.68 -13.77
CA ASN A 308 2.67 -16.10 -13.60
C ASN A 308 1.24 -16.31 -13.09
N LEU A 309 0.36 -15.31 -13.26
CA LEU A 309 -1.02 -15.43 -12.78
C LEU A 309 -1.84 -16.45 -13.56
N PRO A 310 -2.74 -17.18 -12.87
CA PRO A 310 -3.68 -18.09 -13.51
C PRO A 310 -4.63 -17.32 -14.43
N MET A 311 -5.00 -17.97 -15.54
CA MET A 311 -5.90 -17.41 -16.53
C MET A 311 -6.98 -18.42 -16.92
N GLY A 312 -8.24 -17.99 -16.89
CA GLY A 312 -9.36 -18.70 -17.49
C GLY A 312 -9.68 -18.15 -18.89
N VAL A 313 -10.19 -19.01 -19.77
CA VAL A 313 -10.52 -18.63 -21.15
C VAL A 313 -11.94 -19.07 -21.50
N ILE A 314 -12.71 -18.18 -22.12
CA ILE A 314 -14.01 -18.47 -22.74
C ILE A 314 -13.98 -18.02 -24.19
N TYR A 315 -14.58 -18.83 -25.06
CA TYR A 315 -14.81 -18.46 -26.45
C TYR A 315 -16.24 -18.00 -26.71
N ILE A 316 -16.38 -17.03 -27.61
CA ILE A 316 -17.68 -16.69 -28.20
C ILE A 316 -17.65 -17.09 -29.67
N ASP A 317 -18.55 -17.99 -30.05
CA ASP A 317 -18.78 -18.39 -31.43
C ASP A 317 -19.92 -17.53 -32.02
N LEU A 318 -19.58 -16.64 -32.95
CA LEU A 318 -20.50 -15.67 -33.51
C LEU A 318 -21.36 -16.30 -34.61
N GLU A 319 -22.68 -16.20 -34.47
CA GLU A 319 -23.62 -16.58 -35.51
C GLU A 319 -23.55 -15.60 -36.69
N LYS A 320 -23.59 -16.12 -37.93
CA LYS A 320 -23.55 -15.31 -39.16
C LYS A 320 -24.91 -14.63 -39.40
N THR A 321 -25.24 -13.63 -38.60
CA THR A 321 -26.39 -12.75 -38.81
C THR A 321 -25.88 -11.31 -38.77
N ALA A 322 -25.84 -10.65 -39.93
CA ALA A 322 -25.54 -9.23 -40.02
C ALA A 322 -26.79 -8.42 -39.69
N VAL A 323 -26.62 -7.23 -39.10
CA VAL A 323 -27.74 -6.32 -38.84
C VAL A 323 -28.06 -5.56 -40.12
N ASN A 324 -29.26 -5.71 -40.65
CA ASN A 324 -29.69 -5.01 -41.85
C ASN A 324 -30.03 -3.54 -41.52
N ALA A 325 -29.37 -2.60 -42.17
CA ALA A 325 -29.59 -1.17 -41.99
C ALA A 325 -30.15 -0.51 -43.26
N LEU A 326 -31.24 0.23 -43.09
CA LEU A 326 -31.76 1.14 -44.11
C LEU A 326 -31.16 2.53 -43.91
N LEU A 327 -30.39 3.01 -44.88
CA LEU A 327 -29.78 4.35 -44.84
C LEU A 327 -30.69 5.40 -45.50
N LYS A 328 -31.20 6.34 -44.73
CA LYS A 328 -31.96 7.51 -45.18
C LYS A 328 -31.11 8.77 -45.07
N THR A 329 -31.26 9.69 -46.03
CA THR A 329 -30.53 10.97 -46.05
C THR A 329 -31.50 12.13 -46.15
N LYS A 330 -31.35 13.16 -45.30
CA LYS A 330 -32.11 14.39 -45.47
C LYS A 330 -31.66 15.14 -46.73
N THR A 331 -32.61 15.78 -47.41
CA THR A 331 -32.36 16.62 -48.59
C THR A 331 -31.28 17.67 -48.29
N GLY A 332 -30.29 17.82 -49.18
CA GLY A 332 -29.18 18.77 -49.01
C GLY A 332 -27.97 18.23 -48.24
N SER A 333 -27.98 16.96 -47.82
CA SER A 333 -26.82 16.33 -47.17
C SER A 333 -25.67 16.09 -48.14
N ASN A 334 -24.43 16.23 -47.66
CA ASN A 334 -23.22 16.06 -48.45
C ASN A 334 -22.95 14.57 -48.73
N GLU A 335 -22.85 14.19 -50.01
CA GLU A 335 -22.66 12.80 -50.42
C GLU A 335 -21.39 12.14 -49.87
N ASN A 336 -20.29 12.89 -49.71
CA ASN A 336 -19.05 12.33 -49.19
C ASN A 336 -19.19 11.93 -47.71
N ILE A 337 -19.95 12.71 -46.94
CA ILE A 337 -20.29 12.37 -45.55
C ILE A 337 -21.19 11.14 -45.51
N VAL A 338 -22.21 11.06 -46.37
CA VAL A 338 -23.09 9.89 -46.47
C VAL A 338 -22.30 8.63 -46.84
N ARG A 339 -21.37 8.73 -47.81
CA ARG A 339 -20.47 7.62 -48.20
C ARG A 339 -19.57 7.21 -47.03
N ALA A 340 -19.05 8.16 -46.25
CA ALA A 340 -18.24 7.86 -45.07
C ALA A 340 -19.06 7.13 -44.00
N VAL A 341 -20.28 7.59 -43.70
CA VAL A 341 -21.20 6.90 -42.76
C VAL A 341 -21.54 5.50 -43.27
N ARG A 342 -21.88 5.34 -44.56
CA ARG A 342 -22.13 4.04 -45.18
C ARG A 342 -20.93 3.09 -45.00
N SER A 343 -19.72 3.59 -45.30
CA SER A 343 -18.48 2.83 -45.13
C SER A 343 -18.30 2.38 -43.67
N LEU A 344 -18.53 3.28 -42.70
CA LEU A 344 -18.45 2.92 -41.28
C LEU A 344 -19.49 1.89 -40.86
N LEU A 345 -20.74 2.01 -41.32
CA LEU A 345 -21.79 1.03 -41.05
C LEU A 345 -21.39 -0.34 -41.59
N THR A 346 -21.01 -0.43 -42.87
CA THR A 346 -20.56 -1.68 -43.49
C THR A 346 -19.32 -2.25 -42.81
N ASN A 347 -18.38 -1.40 -42.36
CA ASN A 347 -17.21 -1.81 -41.60
C ASN A 347 -17.55 -2.27 -40.16
N ASN A 348 -18.69 -1.86 -39.60
CA ASN A 348 -19.17 -2.21 -38.26
C ASN A 348 -20.48 -3.02 -38.30
N TYR A 349 -20.53 -4.09 -39.10
CA TYR A 349 -21.57 -5.14 -39.12
C TYR A 349 -22.92 -4.85 -39.73
N PHE A 350 -23.14 -3.64 -40.21
CA PHE A 350 -24.38 -3.32 -40.87
C PHE A 350 -24.34 -3.78 -42.32
N ASN A 351 -25.29 -4.61 -42.71
CA ASN A 351 -25.57 -4.88 -44.10
C ASN A 351 -26.55 -3.82 -44.62
N ILE A 352 -26.16 -3.05 -45.62
CA ILE A 352 -27.02 -1.97 -46.12
C ILE A 352 -28.08 -2.56 -47.03
N VAL A 353 -29.35 -2.41 -46.64
CA VAL A 353 -30.51 -2.88 -47.40
C VAL A 353 -31.31 -1.69 -47.92
N THR A 354 -32.04 -1.91 -49.01
CA THR A 354 -32.92 -0.90 -49.61
C THR A 354 -34.38 -1.08 -49.25
N ASP A 355 -34.78 -2.31 -48.88
CA ASP A 355 -36.15 -2.63 -48.50
C ASP A 355 -36.36 -2.38 -47.00
N PRO A 356 -37.27 -1.46 -46.61
CA PRO A 356 -37.60 -1.21 -45.21
C PRO A 356 -38.16 -2.43 -44.48
N ALA A 357 -38.79 -3.37 -45.18
CA ALA A 357 -39.43 -4.54 -44.57
C ALA A 357 -38.42 -5.55 -43.99
N VAL A 358 -37.16 -5.50 -44.41
CA VAL A 358 -36.08 -6.38 -43.95
C VAL A 358 -35.00 -5.62 -43.18
N ALA A 359 -35.21 -4.34 -42.90
CA ALA A 359 -34.27 -3.49 -42.20
C ALA A 359 -34.49 -3.57 -40.69
N ASP A 360 -33.51 -4.12 -39.97
CA ASP A 360 -33.53 -4.20 -38.51
C ASP A 360 -33.38 -2.81 -37.87
N VAL A 361 -32.62 -1.92 -38.53
CA VAL A 361 -32.41 -0.53 -38.09
C VAL A 361 -32.59 0.46 -39.24
N THR A 362 -33.02 1.67 -38.91
CA THR A 362 -33.03 2.83 -39.81
C THR A 362 -31.94 3.80 -39.38
N VAL A 363 -31.05 4.18 -40.30
CA VAL A 363 -30.00 5.17 -40.08
C VAL A 363 -30.32 6.43 -40.86
N GLU A 364 -30.55 7.54 -40.17
CA GLU A 364 -30.78 8.84 -40.79
C GLU A 364 -29.54 9.72 -40.69
N VAL A 365 -29.10 10.26 -41.84
CA VAL A 365 -27.94 11.15 -41.92
C VAL A 365 -28.36 12.53 -42.41
N SER A 366 -27.92 13.56 -41.71
CA SER A 366 -27.99 14.94 -42.17
C SER A 366 -26.69 15.69 -41.97
N SER A 367 -26.36 16.62 -42.87
CA SER A 367 -25.18 17.47 -42.73
C SER A 367 -25.50 18.93 -43.03
N THR A 368 -24.81 19.83 -42.36
CA THR A 368 -24.92 21.29 -42.57
C THR A 368 -23.56 21.87 -42.94
N PHE A 369 -23.59 22.95 -43.74
CA PHE A 369 -22.41 23.71 -44.11
C PHE A 369 -22.79 25.17 -44.29
N ARG A 370 -22.15 26.07 -43.53
CA ARG A 370 -22.41 27.51 -43.58
C ARG A 370 -21.10 28.30 -43.55
N LYS A 371 -21.06 29.40 -44.31
CA LYS A 371 -19.97 30.38 -44.26
C LYS A 371 -20.11 31.23 -42.99
N GLY A 372 -19.00 31.41 -42.29
CA GLY A 372 -18.86 32.28 -41.12
C GLY A 372 -18.32 33.66 -41.49
N GLY A 373 -17.58 34.26 -40.57
CA GLY A 373 -16.89 35.54 -40.76
C GLY A 373 -15.51 35.39 -41.40
N ASP A 374 -14.92 36.51 -41.76
CA ASP A 374 -13.49 36.58 -42.09
C ASP A 374 -12.69 36.88 -40.82
N ALA A 375 -11.52 36.27 -40.68
CA ALA A 375 -10.57 36.49 -39.59
C ALA A 375 -9.26 37.06 -40.15
N GLN A 376 -8.71 38.10 -39.51
CA GLN A 376 -7.40 38.63 -39.88
C GLN A 376 -6.29 37.69 -39.39
N GLY A 377 -5.38 37.33 -40.31
CA GLY A 377 -4.16 36.59 -40.00
C GLY A 377 -2.92 37.44 -40.20
N GLU A 378 -1.80 37.03 -39.62
CA GLU A 378 -0.53 37.78 -39.69
C GLU A 378 0.08 37.82 -41.11
N MET A 379 -0.16 36.79 -41.94
CA MET A 379 0.34 36.71 -43.32
C MET A 379 -0.75 36.83 -44.39
N TYR A 380 -1.97 36.37 -44.10
CA TYR A 380 -3.12 36.48 -45.00
C TYR A 380 -4.43 36.36 -44.20
N ASP A 381 -5.49 37.00 -44.70
CA ASP A 381 -6.83 36.87 -44.15
C ASP A 381 -7.38 35.45 -44.38
N PHE A 382 -8.25 35.03 -43.47
CA PHE A 382 -8.95 33.76 -43.55
C PHE A 382 -10.46 33.96 -43.61
N THR A 383 -11.16 32.97 -44.14
CA THR A 383 -12.61 32.84 -44.04
C THR A 383 -12.94 31.62 -43.20
N GLU A 384 -13.83 31.79 -42.23
CA GLU A 384 -14.32 30.73 -41.36
C GLU A 384 -15.52 30.03 -42.00
N TYR A 385 -15.61 28.71 -41.81
CA TYR A 385 -16.75 27.90 -42.19
C TYR A 385 -17.14 27.01 -41.02
N PHE A 386 -18.45 26.81 -40.83
CA PHE A 386 -19.01 25.94 -39.82
C PHE A 386 -19.74 24.80 -40.50
N SER A 387 -19.50 23.59 -40.02
CA SER A 387 -20.04 22.38 -40.60
C SER A 387 -20.53 21.43 -39.51
N GLY A 388 -21.61 20.72 -39.79
CA GLY A 388 -22.21 19.79 -38.84
C GLY A 388 -22.66 18.50 -39.49
N VAL A 389 -22.78 17.46 -38.68
CA VAL A 389 -23.35 16.17 -39.09
C VAL A 389 -24.18 15.60 -37.94
N THR A 390 -25.34 15.05 -38.28
CA THR A 390 -26.20 14.30 -37.37
C THR A 390 -26.40 12.90 -37.95
N VAL A 391 -26.22 11.88 -37.14
CA VAL A 391 -26.46 10.47 -37.48
C VAL A 391 -27.36 9.87 -36.40
N ASN A 392 -28.59 9.54 -36.78
CA ASN A 392 -29.57 8.91 -35.88
C ASN A 392 -29.78 7.47 -36.29
N ILE A 393 -29.75 6.54 -35.33
CA ILE A 393 -30.04 5.13 -35.56
C ILE A 393 -31.22 4.73 -34.69
N VAL A 394 -32.26 4.20 -35.33
CA VAL A 394 -33.49 3.74 -34.67
C VAL A 394 -33.67 2.25 -34.93
N ASN A 395 -34.02 1.50 -33.90
CA ASN A 395 -34.36 0.10 -34.00
C ASN A 395 -35.78 -0.05 -34.58
N ASN A 396 -35.93 -0.79 -35.68
CA ASN A 396 -37.24 -0.97 -36.31
C ASN A 396 -38.09 -2.05 -35.63
N HIS A 397 -37.53 -2.91 -34.77
CA HIS A 397 -38.27 -3.94 -34.01
C HIS A 397 -38.95 -3.41 -32.76
N ASN A 398 -38.52 -2.28 -32.20
CA ASN A 398 -39.11 -1.74 -30.95
C ASN A 398 -39.21 -0.20 -30.92
N ARG A 399 -38.82 0.47 -32.02
CA ARG A 399 -38.80 1.94 -32.17
C ARG A 399 -37.88 2.69 -31.21
N SER A 400 -37.00 2.01 -30.47
CA SER A 400 -36.05 2.69 -29.60
C SER A 400 -34.98 3.42 -30.41
N ALA A 401 -34.66 4.66 -30.03
CA ALA A 401 -33.47 5.36 -30.53
C ALA A 401 -32.23 4.67 -29.95
N LEU A 402 -31.40 4.10 -30.83
CA LEU A 402 -30.16 3.39 -30.47
C LEU A 402 -28.95 4.33 -30.41
N LEU A 403 -28.95 5.35 -31.26
CA LEU A 403 -27.89 6.35 -31.33
C LEU A 403 -28.43 7.68 -31.83
N ASP A 404 -28.02 8.75 -31.16
CA ASP A 404 -28.11 10.14 -31.63
C ASP A 404 -26.70 10.71 -31.56
N TYR A 405 -26.04 10.79 -32.71
CA TYR A 405 -24.69 11.31 -32.83
C TYR A 405 -24.73 12.66 -33.55
N ASN A 406 -24.18 13.69 -32.93
CA ASN A 406 -24.07 15.01 -33.54
C ASN A 406 -22.66 15.61 -33.42
N ILE A 407 -22.27 16.33 -34.46
CA ILE A 407 -21.22 17.35 -34.40
C ILE A 407 -21.89 18.64 -34.85
N GLU A 408 -21.90 19.64 -33.97
CA GLU A 408 -22.41 20.97 -34.28
C GLU A 408 -21.27 21.95 -34.49
N ASP A 409 -21.42 22.83 -35.48
CA ASP A 409 -20.55 23.99 -35.73
C ASP A 409 -19.04 23.71 -35.67
N LEU A 410 -18.59 22.61 -36.30
CA LEU A 410 -17.16 22.34 -36.46
C LEU A 410 -16.53 23.43 -37.35
N LYS A 411 -15.71 24.26 -36.73
CA LYS A 411 -15.01 25.37 -37.37
C LYS A 411 -13.86 24.87 -38.24
N THR A 412 -13.85 25.27 -39.51
CA THR A 412 -12.74 25.11 -40.45
C THR A 412 -12.34 26.47 -40.98
N VAL A 413 -11.04 26.74 -41.06
CA VAL A 413 -10.49 28.02 -41.50
C VAL A 413 -9.72 27.80 -42.80
N VAL A 414 -10.00 28.61 -43.82
CA VAL A 414 -9.31 28.55 -45.13
C VAL A 414 -8.86 29.95 -45.56
N PRO A 415 -7.81 30.08 -46.40
CA PRO A 415 -7.39 31.38 -46.92
C PRO A 415 -8.53 32.12 -47.62
N LYS A 416 -8.63 33.43 -47.39
CA LYS A 416 -9.62 34.30 -48.04
C LYS A 416 -9.44 34.27 -49.56
N GLY A 417 -10.53 34.07 -50.29
CA GLY A 417 -10.52 33.84 -51.74
C GLY A 417 -10.56 32.37 -52.17
N THR A 418 -10.47 31.42 -51.22
CA THR A 418 -10.75 30.00 -51.49
C THR A 418 -12.18 29.82 -52.01
N SER A 419 -12.36 29.05 -53.09
CA SER A 419 -13.70 28.78 -53.64
C SER A 419 -14.58 28.03 -52.63
N ALA A 420 -15.90 28.26 -52.68
CA ALA A 420 -16.85 27.60 -51.80
C ALA A 420 -16.74 26.06 -51.85
N ALA A 421 -16.47 25.49 -53.04
CA ALA A 421 -16.26 24.06 -53.23
C ALA A 421 -15.01 23.55 -52.50
N ASN A 422 -13.89 24.27 -52.57
CA ASN A 422 -12.65 23.89 -51.89
C ASN A 422 -12.77 24.06 -50.37
N ALA A 423 -13.44 25.12 -49.91
CA ALA A 423 -13.76 25.31 -48.50
C ALA A 423 -14.64 24.18 -47.96
N GLN A 424 -15.68 23.80 -48.69
CA GLN A 424 -16.55 22.69 -48.35
C GLN A 424 -15.80 21.36 -48.33
N ALA A 425 -14.91 21.11 -49.29
CA ALA A 425 -14.08 19.90 -49.30
C ALA A 425 -13.15 19.82 -48.07
N SER A 426 -12.53 20.93 -47.67
CA SER A 426 -11.71 20.99 -46.45
C SER A 426 -12.54 20.74 -45.19
N ALA A 427 -13.69 21.41 -45.04
CA ALA A 427 -14.57 21.19 -43.89
C ALA A 427 -15.10 19.74 -43.83
N THR A 428 -15.44 19.16 -44.99
CA THR A 428 -15.88 17.77 -45.11
C THR A 428 -14.80 16.79 -44.66
N ARG A 429 -13.52 17.03 -44.99
CA ARG A 429 -12.40 16.18 -44.54
C ARG A 429 -12.25 16.18 -43.03
N GLU A 430 -12.30 17.35 -42.39
CA GLU A 430 -12.21 17.45 -40.93
C GLU A 430 -13.43 16.84 -40.23
N LEU A 431 -14.63 17.01 -40.78
CA LEU A 431 -15.83 16.32 -40.29
C LEU A 431 -15.69 14.80 -40.38
N ILE A 432 -15.28 14.26 -41.53
CA ILE A 432 -15.09 12.81 -41.72
C ILE A 432 -14.04 12.26 -40.76
N LYS A 433 -12.95 13.00 -40.50
CA LYS A 433 -11.93 12.60 -39.53
C LYS A 433 -12.50 12.47 -38.12
N ASN A 434 -13.31 13.43 -37.67
CA ASN A 434 -13.98 13.36 -36.38
C ASN A 434 -15.02 12.24 -36.32
N LEU A 435 -15.81 12.09 -37.38
CA LEU A 435 -16.82 11.05 -37.56
C LEU A 435 -16.20 9.65 -37.48
N ASN A 436 -15.10 9.40 -38.20
CA ASN A 436 -14.36 8.12 -38.13
C ASN A 436 -13.83 7.81 -36.74
N ARG A 437 -13.45 8.82 -35.95
CA ARG A 437 -12.94 8.62 -34.58
C ARG A 437 -14.06 8.33 -33.59
N GLN A 438 -15.15 9.09 -33.64
CA GLN A 438 -16.16 9.11 -32.58
C GLN A 438 -17.37 8.23 -32.89
N LEU A 439 -17.91 8.30 -34.13
CA LEU A 439 -19.04 7.45 -34.53
C LEU A 439 -18.65 5.97 -34.49
N ALA A 440 -17.44 5.62 -34.91
CA ALA A 440 -16.97 4.23 -34.85
C ALA A 440 -16.94 3.67 -33.42
N LEU A 441 -16.62 4.50 -32.42
CA LEU A 441 -16.68 4.11 -31.00
C LEU A 441 -18.14 3.99 -30.52
N ALA A 442 -18.98 4.96 -30.91
CA ALA A 442 -20.40 4.94 -30.56
C ALA A 442 -21.11 3.69 -31.11
N LEU A 443 -20.84 3.31 -32.37
CA LEU A 443 -21.41 2.11 -32.99
C LEU A 443 -21.07 0.83 -32.23
N LYS A 444 -19.86 0.73 -31.66
CA LYS A 444 -19.40 -0.45 -30.89
C LYS A 444 -20.12 -0.63 -29.55
N ASN A 445 -20.71 0.43 -29.03
CA ASN A 445 -21.40 0.44 -27.74
C ASN A 445 -22.92 0.26 -27.85
N MET A 446 -23.45 0.16 -29.07
CA MET A 446 -24.88 0.00 -29.32
C MET A 446 -25.33 -1.43 -29.03
N GLU A 447 -26.48 -1.58 -28.38
CA GLU A 447 -27.19 -2.85 -28.22
C GLU A 447 -28.41 -2.87 -29.14
N VAL A 448 -28.51 -3.89 -29.99
CA VAL A 448 -29.60 -4.00 -30.98
C VAL A 448 -30.44 -5.24 -30.68
N GLN A 449 -31.65 -5.03 -30.20
CA GLN A 449 -32.65 -6.09 -30.06
C GLN A 449 -33.20 -6.45 -31.45
N LEU A 450 -33.03 -7.70 -31.88
CA LEU A 450 -33.55 -8.22 -33.16
C LEU A 450 -34.76 -9.16 -32.96
N GLU A 451 -35.31 -9.22 -31.74
CA GLU A 451 -36.49 -10.04 -31.42
C GLU A 451 -37.77 -9.22 -31.60
N GLY A 452 -38.77 -9.79 -32.28
CA GLY A 452 -40.05 -9.15 -32.60
C GLY A 452 -40.24 -8.85 -34.08
N GLU A 453 -41.48 -8.56 -34.50
CA GLU A 453 -41.77 -8.15 -35.88
C GLU A 453 -41.20 -6.75 -36.17
N ILE A 454 -40.70 -6.53 -37.40
CA ILE A 454 -40.23 -5.22 -37.85
C ILE A 454 -41.45 -4.31 -37.98
N TYR A 455 -41.52 -3.26 -37.16
CA TYR A 455 -42.60 -2.28 -37.26
C TYR A 455 -42.44 -1.51 -38.57
N VAL A 456 -43.48 -1.53 -39.40
CA VAL A 456 -43.65 -0.61 -40.53
C VAL A 456 -44.51 0.57 -40.04
N GLU A 457 -44.07 1.81 -40.27
CA GLU A 457 -44.73 3.00 -39.73
C GLU A 457 -46.19 3.13 -40.22
N LYS A 458 -47.14 3.04 -39.29
CA LYS A 458 -48.42 3.74 -39.33
C LYS A 458 -48.54 4.55 -38.04
N THR A 459 -48.80 5.84 -38.19
CA THR A 459 -48.73 6.88 -37.15
C THR A 459 -49.94 6.86 -36.20
N THR A 460 -49.75 6.70 -34.88
CA THR A 460 -50.49 7.40 -33.78
C THR A 460 -49.94 7.04 -32.36
N PRO A 461 -50.16 7.87 -31.30
CA PRO A 461 -49.30 7.91 -30.09
C PRO A 461 -49.82 7.19 -28.82
N THR A 462 -48.88 7.05 -27.86
CA THR A 462 -48.84 6.37 -26.54
C THR A 462 -49.64 7.03 -25.39
N PRO A 463 -49.87 6.36 -24.23
CA PRO A 463 -49.11 6.71 -22.99
C PRO A 463 -48.87 5.60 -21.90
N THR A 464 -47.64 5.62 -21.33
CA THR A 464 -47.15 5.78 -19.91
C THR A 464 -47.55 4.84 -18.70
N PRO A 465 -46.62 4.57 -17.71
CA PRO A 465 -46.68 3.49 -16.68
C PRO A 465 -46.80 3.97 -15.19
N THR A 466 -46.77 3.06 -14.19
CA THR A 466 -46.50 3.34 -12.74
C THR A 466 -46.18 2.06 -11.89
N PRO A 467 -45.56 2.15 -10.68
CA PRO A 467 -44.57 1.21 -10.12
C PRO A 467 -44.87 0.74 -8.64
N PRO A 468 -43.91 0.51 -7.69
CA PRO A 468 -43.75 -0.72 -6.87
C PRO A 468 -43.93 -0.52 -5.34
N ASP A 469 -43.67 -1.54 -4.50
CA ASP A 469 -43.35 -1.46 -3.04
C ASP A 469 -43.12 -2.87 -2.40
N PRO A 470 -42.63 -3.06 -1.14
CA PRO A 470 -41.31 -2.71 -0.60
C PRO A 470 -40.68 -3.81 0.32
N VAL A 471 -39.55 -3.44 0.95
CA VAL A 471 -38.57 -4.15 1.81
C VAL A 471 -39.10 -4.68 3.16
N ARG A 472 -38.39 -5.68 3.76
CA ARG A 472 -38.41 -5.94 5.22
C ARG A 472 -37.03 -6.37 5.78
N GLU A 473 -36.65 -5.79 6.91
CA GLU A 473 -35.34 -5.91 7.62
C GLU A 473 -35.29 -6.88 8.83
N ARG A 474 -34.03 -7.23 9.19
CA ARG A 474 -33.41 -7.50 10.53
C ARG A 474 -33.70 -8.84 11.25
N PRO A 475 -32.86 -9.34 12.22
CA PRO A 475 -31.74 -8.70 12.96
C PRO A 475 -30.45 -9.54 13.24
N GLU A 476 -29.47 -8.86 13.88
CA GLU A 476 -28.13 -9.27 14.38
C GLU A 476 -28.09 -10.25 15.58
N ARG A 477 -26.95 -10.96 15.77
CA ARG A 477 -26.37 -11.36 17.08
C ARG A 477 -24.82 -11.52 17.03
N LYS A 478 -24.14 -11.07 18.09
CA LYS A 478 -22.74 -11.33 18.56
C LYS A 478 -22.80 -11.52 20.09
N PRO A 479 -21.75 -11.88 20.86
CA PRO A 479 -20.46 -12.59 20.60
C PRO A 479 -20.18 -13.71 21.64
N ILE A 480 -19.08 -14.47 21.53
CA ILE A 480 -18.41 -15.14 22.67
C ILE A 480 -16.89 -15.09 22.49
N VAL A 481 -16.19 -14.62 23.54
CA VAL A 481 -14.73 -14.50 23.68
C VAL A 481 -14.21 -15.75 24.40
N VAL A 482 -13.15 -16.37 23.88
CA VAL A 482 -12.39 -17.44 24.57
C VAL A 482 -11.00 -16.88 24.87
N THR A 483 -10.69 -16.75 26.15
CA THR A 483 -9.41 -16.28 26.66
C THR A 483 -8.32 -17.32 26.46
N ALA A 484 -7.20 -16.88 25.86
CA ALA A 484 -5.97 -17.66 25.78
C ALA A 484 -5.35 -17.87 27.19
N PRO A 485 -4.61 -18.97 27.40
CA PRO A 485 -4.02 -19.28 28.70
C PRO A 485 -3.02 -18.22 29.14
N VAL A 486 -3.14 -17.80 30.40
CA VAL A 486 -2.22 -16.85 31.04
C VAL A 486 -0.87 -17.54 31.24
N PRO A 487 0.25 -16.99 30.73
CA PRO A 487 1.58 -17.53 31.02
C PRO A 487 1.86 -17.51 32.52
N THR A 488 2.31 -18.65 33.05
CA THR A 488 2.70 -18.80 34.45
C THR A 488 4.06 -18.13 34.68
N TYR A 489 4.06 -16.92 35.22
CA TYR A 489 5.29 -16.21 35.57
C TYR A 489 5.74 -16.55 36.99
N ILE A 490 7.06 -16.53 37.23
CA ILE A 490 7.61 -16.51 38.59
C ILE A 490 7.46 -15.09 39.12
N GLU A 491 6.43 -14.86 39.93
CA GLU A 491 6.06 -13.56 40.49
C GLU A 491 5.94 -13.67 42.01
N GLY A 492 6.33 -12.61 42.71
CA GLY A 492 6.19 -12.52 44.15
C GLY A 492 5.81 -11.12 44.58
N GLU A 493 5.04 -11.03 45.66
CA GLU A 493 4.67 -9.75 46.26
C GLU A 493 5.86 -9.20 47.04
N PHE A 494 6.22 -7.95 46.74
CA PHE A 494 7.31 -7.21 47.36
C PHE A 494 6.83 -6.35 48.52
N ALA A 495 5.74 -5.62 48.29
CA ALA A 495 5.00 -4.83 49.26
C ALA A 495 3.51 -4.96 48.91
N GLU A 496 2.60 -4.52 49.79
CA GLU A 496 1.16 -4.64 49.57
C GLU A 496 0.74 -4.11 48.18
N GLY A 497 0.28 -5.02 47.32
CA GLY A 497 -0.14 -4.71 45.95
C GLY A 497 0.98 -4.39 44.94
N ILE A 498 2.25 -4.49 45.34
CA ILE A 498 3.43 -4.30 44.48
C ILE A 498 4.12 -5.64 44.24
N PHE A 499 4.15 -6.09 43.00
CA PHE A 499 4.70 -7.38 42.61
C PHE A 499 5.98 -7.22 41.79
N ILE A 500 6.94 -8.13 42.00
CA ILE A 500 8.10 -8.28 41.13
C ILE A 500 7.98 -9.62 40.41
N ARG A 501 8.02 -9.53 39.07
CA ARG A 501 7.87 -10.66 38.15
C ARG A 501 9.18 -10.89 37.42
N TYR A 502 9.65 -12.13 37.38
CA TYR A 502 10.77 -12.51 36.54
C TYR A 502 10.33 -12.66 35.07
N ILE A 503 11.12 -12.10 34.16
CA ILE A 503 10.83 -12.09 32.72
C ILE A 503 11.79 -13.01 31.96
N GLY A 504 13.06 -13.02 32.33
CA GLY A 504 14.06 -13.85 31.68
C GLY A 504 15.49 -13.41 31.95
N LYS A 505 16.42 -14.04 31.26
CA LYS A 505 17.85 -13.80 31.37
C LYS A 505 18.45 -13.62 29.98
N LYS A 506 19.44 -12.74 29.87
CA LYS A 506 20.27 -12.57 28.67
C LYS A 506 21.75 -12.62 29.04
N ASP A 507 22.55 -13.31 28.24
CA ASP A 507 24.00 -13.45 28.45
C ASP A 507 24.77 -12.62 27.41
N TYR A 508 25.76 -11.86 27.88
CA TYR A 508 26.60 -10.99 27.05
C TYR A 508 28.06 -11.13 27.45
N GLY A 509 28.85 -11.88 26.67
CA GLY A 509 30.27 -12.09 26.95
C GLY A 509 30.50 -12.74 28.32
N ASN A 510 31.07 -11.97 29.25
CA ASN A 510 31.35 -12.35 30.64
C ASN A 510 30.32 -11.80 31.65
N LYS A 511 29.15 -11.34 31.20
CA LYS A 511 28.05 -10.84 32.04
C LYS A 511 26.72 -11.52 31.75
N SER A 512 25.82 -11.46 32.73
CA SER A 512 24.42 -11.89 32.62
C SER A 512 23.50 -10.77 33.12
N VAL A 513 22.43 -10.53 32.38
CA VAL A 513 21.36 -9.59 32.76
C VAL A 513 20.12 -10.38 33.10
N PHE A 514 19.61 -10.21 34.33
CA PHE A 514 18.33 -10.78 34.75
C PHE A 514 17.26 -9.69 34.67
N GLU A 515 16.21 -9.96 33.88
CA GLU A 515 15.12 -9.03 33.57
C GLU A 515 13.91 -9.33 34.45
N PHE A 516 13.37 -8.28 35.06
CA PHE A 516 12.20 -8.31 35.92
C PHE A 516 11.21 -7.20 35.50
N GLN A 517 9.96 -7.33 35.93
CA GLN A 517 8.94 -6.29 35.87
C GLN A 517 8.41 -6.01 37.28
N VAL A 518 8.31 -4.73 37.62
CA VAL A 518 7.61 -4.24 38.81
C VAL A 518 6.20 -3.86 38.40
N ILE A 519 5.20 -4.41 39.08
CA ILE A 519 3.78 -4.27 38.75
C ILE A 519 3.07 -3.71 39.97
N ASN A 520 2.39 -2.58 39.79
CA ASN A 520 1.56 -1.98 40.80
C ASN A 520 0.08 -2.33 40.53
N ARG A 521 -0.52 -3.11 41.43
CA ARG A 521 -1.95 -3.49 41.40
C ARG A 521 -2.78 -2.66 42.38
N THR A 522 -2.19 -1.64 42.98
CA THR A 522 -2.90 -0.66 43.81
C THR A 522 -3.41 0.49 42.93
N PRO A 523 -4.44 1.24 43.36
CA PRO A 523 -4.93 2.40 42.62
C PRO A 523 -4.02 3.64 42.73
N GLU A 524 -2.98 3.61 43.57
CA GLU A 524 -2.12 4.76 43.88
C GLU A 524 -0.70 4.56 43.32
N ASP A 525 0.00 5.65 43.00
CA ASP A 525 1.39 5.58 42.56
C ASP A 525 2.31 5.10 43.70
N TYR A 526 3.28 4.24 43.36
CA TYR A 526 4.24 3.71 44.34
C TYR A 526 5.67 4.12 43.98
N VAL A 527 6.35 4.82 44.89
CA VAL A 527 7.79 5.12 44.71
C VAL A 527 8.61 3.95 45.24
N LEU A 528 9.25 3.22 44.31
CA LEU A 528 10.18 2.16 44.61
C LEU A 528 11.62 2.69 44.55
N GLU A 529 12.37 2.45 45.61
CA GLU A 529 13.81 2.68 45.68
C GLU A 529 14.50 1.40 46.14
N LEU A 530 15.55 1.00 45.42
CA LEU A 530 16.34 -0.19 45.69
C LEU A 530 17.81 0.19 45.81
N PHE A 531 18.45 -0.23 46.90
CA PHE A 531 19.87 -0.06 47.15
C PHE A 531 20.60 -1.37 46.84
N GLN A 532 21.70 -1.32 46.09
CA GLN A 532 22.46 -2.49 45.65
C GLN A 532 22.84 -3.41 46.83
N ASN A 533 23.28 -2.83 47.94
CA ASN A 533 23.69 -3.56 49.16
C ASN A 533 22.53 -4.27 49.90
N SER A 534 21.28 -3.99 49.54
CA SER A 534 20.09 -4.61 50.15
C SER A 534 19.48 -5.71 49.27
N GLN A 535 20.08 -5.95 48.10
CA GLN A 535 19.63 -6.98 47.17
C GLN A 535 20.59 -8.16 47.24
N MET A 536 20.08 -9.38 47.11
CA MET A 536 20.90 -10.60 47.20
C MET A 536 20.60 -11.49 46.01
N MET A 537 21.66 -11.85 45.27
CA MET A 537 21.60 -12.69 44.08
C MET A 537 22.45 -13.93 44.33
N ILE A 538 21.85 -15.12 44.34
CA ILE A 538 22.56 -16.38 44.60
C ILE A 538 22.55 -17.22 43.32
N ASN A 539 23.73 -17.65 42.89
CA ASN A 539 23.89 -18.51 41.72
C ASN A 539 23.52 -19.98 42.01
N GLU A 540 23.64 -20.84 41.00
CA GLU A 540 23.36 -22.28 41.11
C GLU A 540 24.22 -23.01 42.15
N LYS A 541 25.44 -22.51 42.40
CA LYS A 541 26.40 -23.09 43.34
C LYS A 541 26.15 -22.65 44.79
N GLY A 542 25.22 -21.73 45.03
CA GLY A 542 24.96 -21.17 46.35
C GLY A 542 25.86 -19.99 46.72
N GLU A 543 26.59 -19.42 45.75
CA GLU A 543 27.47 -18.27 45.96
C GLU A 543 26.68 -16.97 45.73
N GLU A 544 26.93 -15.97 46.57
CA GLU A 544 26.37 -14.63 46.39
C GLU A 544 27.13 -13.88 45.28
N LEU A 545 26.40 -13.38 44.29
CA LEU A 545 26.92 -12.65 43.15
C LEU A 545 26.93 -11.15 43.43
N LYS A 546 28.03 -10.49 43.06
CA LYS A 546 28.13 -9.03 43.10
C LYS A 546 27.27 -8.43 41.98
N ILE A 547 26.35 -7.55 42.36
CA ILE A 547 25.60 -6.70 41.43
C ILE A 547 26.52 -5.60 40.91
N GLU A 548 26.71 -5.51 39.59
CA GLU A 548 27.52 -4.48 38.96
C GLU A 548 26.75 -3.17 38.81
N SER A 549 25.49 -3.27 38.35
CA SER A 549 24.54 -2.17 38.29
C SER A 549 23.11 -2.70 38.34
N MET A 550 22.17 -1.79 38.58
CA MET A 550 20.73 -2.03 38.47
C MET A 550 20.13 -0.93 37.59
N LYS A 551 19.04 -1.26 36.87
CA LYS A 551 18.24 -0.29 36.11
C LYS A 551 16.78 -0.47 36.46
N LEU A 552 16.11 0.59 36.94
CA LEU A 552 14.69 0.59 37.24
C LEU A 552 14.01 1.70 36.41
N GLY A 553 13.20 1.30 35.43
CA GLY A 553 12.66 2.22 34.43
C GLY A 553 13.78 2.87 33.61
N SER A 554 13.92 4.19 33.71
CA SER A 554 14.98 4.96 33.05
C SER A 554 16.20 5.22 33.94
N ASP A 555 16.14 4.90 35.24
CA ASP A 555 17.22 5.17 36.20
C ASP A 555 18.17 3.97 36.30
N GLU A 556 19.45 4.17 35.98
CA GLU A 556 20.49 3.14 36.02
C GLU A 556 21.67 3.58 36.88
N SER A 557 22.07 2.73 37.82
CA SER A 557 23.09 3.08 38.83
C SER A 557 23.74 1.83 39.43
N ALA A 558 25.00 1.98 39.84
CA ALA A 558 25.73 0.95 40.59
C ALA A 558 25.41 0.96 42.10
N TRP A 559 24.73 2.00 42.61
CA TRP A 559 24.46 2.17 44.04
C TRP A 559 22.98 2.04 44.38
N ASN A 560 22.13 2.93 43.87
CA ASN A 560 20.68 2.90 44.12
C ASN A 560 19.92 3.32 42.87
N VAL A 561 18.74 2.74 42.69
CA VAL A 561 17.81 3.11 41.61
C VAL A 561 16.45 3.46 42.21
N ARG A 562 15.78 4.44 41.62
CA ARG A 562 14.48 4.93 42.07
C ARG A 562 13.54 5.21 40.90
N ALA A 563 12.32 4.69 40.99
CA ALA A 563 11.28 4.98 40.01
C ALA A 563 9.89 5.11 40.66
N MET A 564 9.01 5.83 39.98
CA MET A 564 7.58 5.86 40.26
C MET A 564 6.90 4.74 39.47
N ILE A 565 6.22 3.84 40.17
CA ILE A 565 5.53 2.69 39.61
C ILE A 565 4.04 3.01 39.53
N LEU A 566 3.55 3.24 38.32
CA LEU A 566 2.15 3.59 38.06
C LEU A 566 1.24 2.34 38.10
N PRO A 567 -0.03 2.47 38.53
CA PRO A 567 -1.02 1.40 38.45
C PRO A 567 -1.12 0.77 37.06
N ASP A 568 -1.13 -0.56 36.98
CA ASP A 568 -1.30 -1.35 35.76
C ASP A 568 -0.29 -1.10 34.62
N VAL A 569 0.81 -0.38 34.88
CA VAL A 569 1.92 -0.15 33.94
C VAL A 569 3.17 -0.90 34.42
N PRO A 570 3.53 -2.05 33.80
CA PRO A 570 4.73 -2.78 34.18
C PRO A 570 5.99 -1.93 33.97
N THR A 571 6.76 -1.74 35.04
CA THR A 571 8.04 -1.00 35.00
C THR A 571 9.20 -1.99 34.95
N GLN A 572 10.12 -1.83 33.99
CA GLN A 572 11.25 -2.75 33.81
C GLN A 572 12.29 -2.59 34.94
N LEU A 573 12.80 -3.72 35.46
CA LEU A 573 13.89 -3.79 36.42
C LEU A 573 14.96 -4.77 35.89
N ASN A 574 16.17 -4.30 35.61
CA ASN A 574 17.28 -5.14 35.15
C ASN A 574 18.38 -5.19 36.21
N ILE A 575 18.95 -6.39 36.42
CA ILE A 575 20.08 -6.61 37.32
C ILE A 575 21.26 -7.13 36.51
N TYR A 576 22.39 -6.41 36.57
CA TYR A 576 23.60 -6.71 35.82
C TYR A 576 24.59 -7.43 36.73
N LEU A 577 24.97 -8.64 36.33
CA LEU A 577 25.83 -9.55 37.10
C LEU A 577 26.99 -10.06 36.24
N THR A 578 28.04 -10.54 36.90
CA THR A 578 29.02 -11.41 36.24
C THR A 578 28.34 -12.68 35.75
N LYS A 579 28.83 -13.26 34.64
CA LYS A 579 28.18 -14.38 33.96
C LYS A 579 27.85 -15.53 34.91
N THR A 580 26.58 -15.91 34.93
CA THR A 580 26.06 -17.04 35.72
C THR A 580 25.07 -17.83 34.89
N LEU A 581 24.85 -19.10 35.20
CA LEU A 581 23.92 -19.96 34.46
C LEU A 581 22.48 -19.62 34.81
N LEU A 582 22.17 -19.48 36.10
CA LEU A 582 20.83 -19.21 36.62
C LEU A 582 20.94 -18.52 37.99
N LEU A 583 19.85 -17.90 38.44
CA LEU A 583 19.72 -17.46 39.83
C LEU A 583 18.88 -18.47 40.61
N LYS A 584 19.51 -19.11 41.59
CA LYS A 584 18.81 -19.94 42.58
C LYS A 584 17.95 -19.10 43.51
N LEU A 585 18.37 -17.87 43.77
CA LEU A 585 17.62 -16.87 44.52
C LEU A 585 17.88 -15.47 43.97
N ALA A 586 16.82 -14.72 43.69
CA ALA A 586 16.86 -13.26 43.64
C ALA A 586 16.01 -12.72 44.79
N GLN A 587 16.65 -11.99 45.70
CA GLN A 587 15.96 -11.26 46.77
C GLN A 587 16.02 -9.78 46.48
N PHE A 588 14.84 -9.15 46.42
CA PHE A 588 14.72 -7.70 46.43
C PHE A 588 14.20 -7.24 47.79
N SER A 589 14.84 -6.27 48.43
CA SER A 589 14.39 -5.71 49.70
C SER A 589 14.70 -4.21 49.83
N ASN A 590 13.84 -3.52 50.57
CA ASN A 590 14.09 -2.18 51.12
C ASN A 590 13.38 -2.05 52.48
N ASN A 591 13.23 -0.82 52.99
CA ASN A 591 12.55 -0.55 54.26
C ASN A 591 11.02 -0.77 54.23
N LYS A 592 10.40 -0.95 53.07
CA LYS A 592 8.96 -1.11 52.88
C LYS A 592 8.54 -2.54 52.52
N GLY A 593 9.45 -3.36 52.02
CA GLY A 593 9.09 -4.65 51.45
C GLY A 593 10.28 -5.56 51.16
N MET A 594 9.99 -6.85 50.99
CA MET A 594 10.95 -7.86 50.58
C MET A 594 10.26 -8.97 49.79
N VAL A 595 10.87 -9.38 48.68
CA VAL A 595 10.45 -10.53 47.88
C VAL A 595 11.64 -11.45 47.62
N LYS A 596 11.37 -12.75 47.57
CA LYS A 596 12.33 -13.80 47.18
C LYS A 596 11.76 -14.59 46.02
N LEU A 597 12.42 -14.51 44.88
CA LEU A 597 12.11 -15.30 43.69
C LEU A 597 13.17 -16.40 43.56
N ARG A 598 12.76 -17.62 43.21
CA ARG A 598 13.63 -18.81 43.18
C ARG A 598 13.63 -19.46 41.81
N ASP A 599 14.72 -20.16 41.52
CA ASP A 599 14.88 -21.00 40.32
C ASP A 599 14.65 -20.25 39.00
N LEU A 600 15.31 -19.09 38.87
CA LEU A 600 15.21 -18.19 37.72
C LEU A 600 16.25 -18.59 36.66
N LYS A 601 15.78 -19.06 35.51
CA LYS A 601 16.62 -19.64 34.45
C LYS A 601 16.87 -18.68 33.30
#